data_AF-A0A3B9SSI1-F1
#
_entry.id   AF-A0A3B9SSI1-F1
#
_cell.length_a   1.000
_cell.length_b   1.000
_cell.length_c   1.000
_cell.angle_alpha   90.00
_cell.angle_beta   90.00
_cell.angle_gamma   90.00
#
_symmetry.space_group_name_H-M   'P 1'
#
loop_
_entity.id
_entity.type
_entity.pdbx_description
1 polymer ?
#
loop_
_entity_poly.entity_id
_entity_poly.type
_entity_poly.pdbx_seq_one_letter_code
_entity_poly.pdbx_strand_id
1 'polypeptide(L)'
;RAVLGIDDVVTNLVKGSVVKLAIAADFRQTGFRCSACGAVLTYAFNGCPYCGQLLEEEPYLGDLVVQEAVRQGALVEVVRHSHPLLQKAGGIAALLRHA
;
A
#
# COMPACT_ATOMS: atom_id res chain seq x y z
N ARG A 1 3.15 2.91 -16.06
CA ARG A 1 3.56 1.52 -15.71
C ARG A 1 2.64 1.00 -14.61
N ALA A 2 2.58 -0.31 -14.36
CA ALA A 2 1.71 -0.90 -13.34
C ALA A 2 2.50 -1.89 -12.48
N VAL A 3 2.15 -1.98 -11.21
CA VAL A 3 2.63 -2.98 -10.25
C VAL A 3 1.45 -3.65 -9.57
N LEU A 4 1.65 -4.90 -9.14
CA LEU A 4 0.62 -5.78 -8.62
C LEU A 4 1.08 -6.32 -7.25
N GLY A 5 0.15 -6.50 -6.32
CA GLY A 5 0.46 -7.02 -5.00
C GLY A 5 0.92 -5.96 -4.02
N ILE A 6 0.75 -6.26 -2.73
CA ILE A 6 0.90 -5.28 -1.66
C ILE A 6 2.34 -4.78 -1.51
N ASP A 7 3.33 -5.64 -1.67
CA ASP A 7 4.74 -5.31 -1.42
C ASP A 7 5.24 -4.27 -2.42
N ASP A 8 4.94 -4.49 -3.70
CA ASP A 8 5.30 -3.55 -4.76
C ASP A 8 4.49 -2.26 -4.65
N VAL A 9 3.21 -2.34 -4.31
CA VAL A 9 2.35 -1.15 -4.12
C VAL A 9 2.88 -0.28 -2.97
N VAL A 10 3.16 -0.87 -1.80
CA VAL A 10 3.70 -0.17 -0.64
C VAL A 10 5.08 0.43 -0.96
N THR A 11 5.96 -0.33 -1.61
CA THR A 11 7.28 0.15 -2.02
C THR A 11 7.17 1.40 -2.91
N ASN A 12 6.22 1.40 -3.85
CA ASN A 12 6.03 2.53 -4.77
C ASN A 12 5.24 3.69 -4.17
N LEU A 13 4.39 3.44 -3.18
CA LEU A 13 3.77 4.47 -2.34
C LEU A 13 4.83 5.19 -1.53
N VAL A 14 5.72 4.50 -0.83
CA VAL A 14 6.80 5.16 -0.07
C VAL A 14 7.68 6.04 -0.97
N LYS A 15 7.87 5.64 -2.24
CA LYS A 15 8.59 6.43 -3.25
C LYS A 15 7.81 7.62 -3.83
N GLY A 16 6.52 7.78 -3.51
CA GLY A 16 5.68 8.85 -4.05
C GLY A 16 5.35 8.71 -5.55
N SER A 17 5.45 7.49 -6.09
CA SER A 17 5.37 7.25 -7.54
C SER A 17 3.99 6.81 -8.02
N VAL A 18 3.07 6.51 -7.11
CA VAL A 18 1.71 6.05 -7.42
C VAL A 18 0.83 7.20 -7.88
N VAL A 19 0.14 7.02 -9.00
CA VAL A 19 -0.86 7.98 -9.53
C VAL A 19 -2.28 7.45 -9.48
N LYS A 20 -2.44 6.12 -9.48
CA LYS A 20 -3.73 5.46 -9.28
C LYS A 20 -3.53 4.19 -8.48
N LEU A 21 -4.33 4.02 -7.44
CA LEU A 21 -4.41 2.80 -6.63
C LEU A 21 -5.72 2.08 -6.97
N ALA A 22 -5.65 0.78 -7.19
CA ALA A 22 -6.82 -0.10 -7.29
C ALA A 22 -6.78 -1.12 -6.14
N ILE A 23 -7.84 -1.19 -5.35
CA ILE A 23 -7.94 -2.07 -4.18
C ILE A 23 -9.29 -2.77 -4.16
N ALA A 24 -9.29 -4.06 -3.84
CA ALA A 24 -10.52 -4.82 -3.67
C ALA A 24 -11.28 -4.35 -2.43
N ALA A 25 -12.61 -4.27 -2.50
CA ALA A 25 -13.43 -3.81 -1.38
C ALA A 25 -13.34 -4.71 -0.12
N ASP A 26 -12.97 -5.97 -0.32
CA ASP A 26 -12.77 -6.99 0.71
C ASP A 26 -11.30 -7.24 1.04
N PHE A 27 -10.38 -6.38 0.58
CA PHE A 27 -8.96 -6.49 0.86
C PHE A 27 -8.70 -6.43 2.36
N ARG A 28 -8.03 -7.46 2.89
CA ARG A 28 -7.65 -7.56 4.29
C ARG A 28 -6.22 -8.08 4.41
N GLN A 29 -5.37 -7.28 5.01
CA GLN A 29 -4.01 -7.67 5.32
C GLN A 29 -3.51 -6.85 6.49
N THR A 30 -2.72 -7.50 7.35
CA THR A 30 -1.97 -6.83 8.40
C THR A 30 -0.65 -6.33 7.85
N GLY A 31 -0.18 -5.19 8.35
CA GLY A 31 1.14 -4.67 8.07
C GLY A 31 1.67 -3.90 9.27
N PHE A 32 2.55 -2.94 9.00
CA PHE A 32 3.19 -2.14 10.03
C PHE A 32 3.26 -0.68 9.61
N ARG A 33 3.19 0.20 10.60
CA ARG A 33 3.39 1.63 10.43
C ARG A 33 4.44 2.12 11.40
N CYS A 34 5.35 2.97 10.93
CA CYS A 34 6.23 3.70 11.81
C CYS A 34 5.48 4.88 12.44
N SER A 35 5.45 4.95 13.77
CA SER A 35 4.81 6.05 14.50
C SER A 35 5.55 7.38 14.38
N ALA A 36 6.84 7.36 14.03
CA ALA A 36 7.65 8.56 13.90
C ALA A 36 7.63 9.20 12.51
N CYS A 37 7.81 8.42 11.44
CA CYS A 37 7.87 8.95 10.07
C CYS A 37 6.66 8.60 9.20
N GLY A 38 5.74 7.76 9.69
CA GLY A 38 4.55 7.34 8.96
C GLY A 38 4.80 6.30 7.86
N ALA A 39 6.02 5.77 7.72
CA ALA A 39 6.32 4.75 6.72
C ALA A 39 5.45 3.50 6.93
N VAL A 40 4.89 3.00 5.83
CA VAL A 40 4.07 1.79 5.78
C VAL A 40 4.93 0.63 5.29
N LEU A 41 4.76 -0.54 5.91
CA LEU A 41 5.54 -1.75 5.64
C LEU A 41 4.63 -2.98 5.64
N THR A 42 4.99 -3.99 4.86
CA THR A 42 4.29 -5.29 4.79
C THR A 42 4.91 -6.34 5.72
N TYR A 43 6.11 -6.10 6.25
CA TYR A 43 6.83 -7.01 7.13
C TYR A 43 7.35 -6.31 8.38
N ALA A 44 7.44 -7.07 9.47
CA ALA A 44 8.08 -6.61 10.70
C ALA A 44 9.60 -6.54 10.53
N PHE A 45 10.19 -5.48 11.06
CA PHE A 45 11.63 -5.34 11.21
C PHE A 45 11.94 -4.96 12.66
N ASN A 46 13.19 -5.14 13.10
CA ASN A 46 13.63 -4.72 14.43
C ASN A 46 13.56 -3.18 14.64
N GLY A 47 13.33 -2.42 13.57
CA GLY A 47 13.09 -0.99 13.55
C GLY A 47 12.74 -0.53 12.13
N CYS A 48 12.19 0.66 11.99
CA CYS A 48 11.82 1.23 10.71
C CYS A 48 13.07 1.36 9.82
N PRO A 49 13.07 0.81 8.59
CA PRO A 49 14.24 0.86 7.71
C PRO A 49 14.56 2.29 7.22
N TYR A 50 13.65 3.25 7.42
CA TYR A 50 13.80 4.64 6.97
C TYR A 50 14.30 5.59 8.06
N CYS A 51 13.97 5.35 9.33
CA CYS A 51 14.32 6.27 10.43
C CYS A 51 14.80 5.56 11.72
N GLY A 52 14.80 4.23 11.76
CA GLY A 52 15.25 3.42 12.90
C GLY A 52 14.27 3.33 14.07
N GLN A 53 13.13 4.01 14.03
CA GLN A 53 12.15 4.04 15.12
C GLN A 53 11.27 2.79 15.17
N LEU A 54 10.52 2.61 16.26
CA LEU A 54 9.63 1.47 16.44
C LEU A 54 8.54 1.40 15.37
N LEU A 55 8.16 0.16 15.07
CA LEU A 55 7.06 -0.18 14.18
C LEU A 55 5.87 -0.64 15.02
N GLU A 56 4.70 -0.12 14.70
CA GLU A 56 3.43 -0.54 15.26
C GLU A 56 2.71 -1.43 14.26
N GLU A 57 2.11 -2.50 14.75
CA GLU A 57 1.29 -3.39 13.92
C GLU A 57 0.01 -2.67 13.50
N GLU A 58 -0.34 -2.79 12.22
CA GLU A 58 -1.56 -2.26 11.63
C GLU A 58 -2.43 -3.42 11.14
N PRO A 59 -3.57 -3.72 11.79
CA PRO A 59 -4.50 -4.75 11.35
C PRO A 59 -5.18 -4.43 10.00
N TYR A 60 -5.28 -3.15 9.63
CA TYR A 60 -5.96 -2.67 8.44
C TYR A 60 -4.99 -1.98 7.47
N LEU A 61 -4.00 -2.72 6.97
CA LEU A 61 -2.99 -2.18 6.05
C LEU A 61 -3.60 -1.52 4.81
N GLY A 62 -4.71 -2.06 4.32
CA GLY A 62 -5.45 -1.50 3.19
C GLY A 62 -5.88 -0.04 3.43
N ASP A 63 -6.33 0.27 4.65
CA ASP A 63 -6.78 1.61 5.02
C ASP A 63 -5.60 2.59 5.04
N LEU A 64 -4.45 2.18 5.60
CA LEU A 64 -3.23 2.99 5.56
C LEU A 64 -2.74 3.25 4.14
N VAL A 65 -2.78 2.22 3.29
CA VAL A 65 -2.38 2.34 1.88
C VAL A 65 -3.28 3.31 1.13
N VAL A 66 -4.60 3.25 1.36
CA VAL A 66 -5.56 4.22 0.79
C VAL A 66 -5.30 5.63 1.31
N GLN A 67 -5.10 5.80 2.62
CA GLN A 67 -4.80 7.10 3.22
C GLN A 67 -3.53 7.72 2.61
N GLU A 68 -2.48 6.93 2.47
CA GLU A 68 -1.21 7.39 1.90
C GLU A 68 -1.34 7.73 0.41
N ALA A 69 -2.07 6.92 -0.36
CA ALA A 69 -2.37 7.23 -1.75
C ALA A 69 -3.13 8.56 -1.89
N VAL A 70 -4.15 8.78 -1.05
CA VAL A 70 -4.90 10.05 -1.01
C VAL A 70 -3.98 11.22 -0.64
N ARG A 71 -3.09 11.04 0.35
CA ARG A 71 -2.12 12.07 0.78
C ARG A 71 -1.19 12.52 -0.35
N GLN A 72 -0.86 11.61 -1.27
CA GLN A 72 -0.02 11.88 -2.43
C GLN A 72 -0.80 12.44 -3.64
N GLY A 73 -2.12 12.59 -3.53
CA GLY A 73 -2.99 13.01 -4.63
C GLY A 73 -3.21 11.92 -5.69
N ALA A 74 -3.01 10.65 -5.35
CA ALA A 74 -3.32 9.54 -6.24
C ALA A 74 -4.84 9.30 -6.31
N LEU A 75 -5.32 8.87 -7.47
CA LEU A 75 -6.71 8.44 -7.63
C LEU A 75 -6.90 7.05 -6.98
N VAL A 76 -7.86 6.90 -6.08
CA VAL A 76 -8.19 5.60 -5.48
C VAL A 76 -9.44 5.02 -6.12
N GLU A 77 -9.34 3.80 -6.63
CA GLU A 77 -10.45 3.02 -7.18
C GLU A 77 -10.69 1.79 -6.31
N VAL A 78 -11.90 1.71 -5.74
CA VAL A 78 -12.34 0.56 -4.95
C VAL A 78 -13.12 -0.39 -5.85
N VAL A 79 -12.60 -1.58 -6.04
CA VAL A 79 -13.15 -2.61 -6.92
C VAL A 79 -14.09 -3.51 -6.10
N ARG A 80 -15.41 -3.31 -6.27
CA ARG A 80 -16.46 -3.99 -5.49
C ARG A 80 -16.73 -5.43 -5.92
N HIS A 81 -16.52 -5.74 -7.19
CA HIS A 81 -16.70 -7.09 -7.73
C HIS A 81 -15.35 -7.73 -7.96
N SER A 82 -15.23 -9.01 -7.64
CA SER A 82 -13.95 -9.72 -7.63
C SER A 82 -13.37 -9.86 -9.04
N HIS A 83 -12.65 -8.85 -9.53
CA HIS A 83 -12.04 -8.85 -10.85
C HIS A 83 -10.93 -9.92 -10.88
N PRO A 84 -10.96 -10.91 -11.79
CA PRO A 84 -10.03 -12.06 -11.75
C PRO A 84 -8.55 -11.68 -11.73
N LEU A 85 -8.17 -10.64 -12.47
CA LEU A 85 -6.79 -10.15 -12.49
C LEU A 85 -6.36 -9.52 -11.16
N LEU A 86 -7.25 -8.78 -10.50
CA LEU A 86 -6.95 -8.14 -9.23
C LEU A 86 -6.87 -9.18 -8.12
N GLN A 87 -7.74 -10.19 -8.14
CA GLN A 87 -7.65 -11.34 -7.22
C GLN A 87 -6.33 -12.10 -7.37
N LYS A 88 -5.91 -12.39 -8.61
CA LYS A 88 -4.60 -13.03 -8.88
C LYS A 88 -3.42 -12.18 -8.39
N ALA A 89 -3.59 -10.86 -8.34
CA ALA A 89 -2.62 -9.91 -7.80
C ALA A 89 -2.68 -9.76 -6.26
N GLY A 90 -3.51 -10.55 -5.56
CA GLY A 90 -3.68 -10.43 -4.11
C GLY A 90 -4.63 -9.31 -3.68
N GLY A 91 -5.44 -8.78 -4.58
CA GLY A 91 -6.50 -7.81 -4.28
C GLY A 91 -6.07 -6.34 -4.35
N ILE A 92 -4.83 -6.05 -4.78
CA ILE A 92 -4.32 -4.68 -4.86
C ILE A 92 -3.35 -4.47 -6.02
N ALA A 93 -3.38 -3.29 -6.62
CA ALA A 93 -2.53 -2.89 -7.73
C ALA A 93 -2.36 -1.37 -7.77
N ALA A 94 -1.29 -0.89 -8.44
CA ALA A 94 -1.08 0.54 -8.62
C ALA A 94 -0.54 0.87 -10.02
N LEU A 95 -0.95 2.03 -10.54
CA LEU A 95 -0.33 2.68 -11.69
C LEU A 95 0.69 3.70 -11.20
N LEU A 96 1.86 3.71 -11.85
CA LEU A 96 2.99 4.57 -11.51
C LEU A 96 3.16 5.70 -12.52
N ARG A 97 3.60 6.86 -12.03
CA ARG A 97 3.90 8.07 -12.82
C ARG A 97 5.05 7.83 -13.80
N HIS A 98 6.12 7.20 -13.31
CA HIS A 98 7.35 6.98 -14.07
C HIS A 98 7.89 5.57 -13.85
N ALA A 99 8.88 5.24 -14.68
CA ALA A 99 9.50 3.94 -14.84
C ALA A 99 10.64 3.71 -13.87
#